data_AF-A0A2Z6QIG6-F1
#
_entry.id   AF-A0A2Z6QIG6-F1
#
_cell.length_a   1.000
_cell.length_b   1.000
_cell.length_c   1.000
_cell.angle_alpha   90.00
_cell.angle_beta   90.00
_cell.angle_gamma   90.00
#
_symmetry.space_group_name_H-M   'P 1'
#
loop_
_entity.id
_entity.type
_entity.pdbx_description
1 polymer ?
#
loop_
_entity_poly.entity_id
_entity_poly.type
_entity_poly.pdbx_seq_one_letter_code
_entity_poly.pdbx_strand_id
1 'polypeptide(L)'
;MSEAGWNCVRSQRPLAVRCNSLTVSASQNSLIVNIPCEVFIDICKFLPPLDLFTLSLVCKNFRNWLVARSNFGTEQIWRTARINWLTHLRSPPNGMPEQCYVFLHLIELGCQFCGNGKIDLHDNLPHEIPATIYWCFRVRCCQKCLFERTVTSKQIKEEKKINSDILRILPHYFKNNRPPIYWRSQVEAAHQEYLKLDRKDLDKWMYEKSIQLENQNKIAASCAGSTQAELMKKSQIGDKLKMIIRKLTLIVPNDANRTQRQVEVELKRCATYKKYTTDNKSNFLIRSFNENHWDLFQNLIRKEYEETRKYAALRAQQFDIFYKVYSMIPEKFSMKDPIVKYLPYCRSFKMPYWDVTIPWENNFLEKELIPTLCNEAAAIAKRPERTYPITTLSYALSLKNRRIFQCKLCENNKCPTTVSTHKEVRLHLQNIHEVKDINMKSMTTINYLAVGKSILKRDSQVVCFFFPFDD
;
A
#
# COMPACT_ATOMS: atom_id res chain seq x y z
N MET A 1 20.51 -45.71 -4.88
CA MET A 1 19.78 -44.60 -5.53
C MET A 1 19.16 -43.73 -4.43
N SER A 2 19.86 -42.68 -4.00
CA SER A 2 19.42 -41.82 -2.90
C SER A 2 18.32 -40.86 -3.38
N GLU A 3 17.09 -41.09 -2.92
CA GLU A 3 15.94 -40.24 -3.16
C GLU A 3 16.17 -38.83 -2.60
N ALA A 4 16.47 -37.88 -3.49
CA ALA A 4 16.58 -36.46 -3.14
C ALA A 4 15.27 -36.00 -2.48
N GLY A 5 15.37 -35.63 -1.20
CA GLY A 5 14.22 -35.24 -0.38
C GLY A 5 13.47 -34.05 -0.97
N TRP A 6 12.21 -34.30 -1.34
CA TRP A 6 11.28 -33.25 -1.79
C TRP A 6 10.93 -32.31 -0.62
N ASN A 7 11.40 -31.07 -0.71
CA ASN A 7 11.13 -30.01 0.28
C ASN A 7 9.72 -29.40 0.17
N CYS A 8 8.98 -29.66 -0.92
CA CYS A 8 7.66 -29.04 -1.17
C CYS A 8 6.62 -29.31 -0.08
N VAL A 9 6.65 -30.48 0.58
CA VAL A 9 5.56 -30.95 1.45
C VAL A 9 5.95 -31.02 2.93
N ARG A 10 7.24 -31.25 3.25
CA ARG A 10 7.67 -31.47 4.65
C ARG A 10 7.53 -30.24 5.55
N SER A 11 7.50 -29.04 4.97
CA SER A 11 7.59 -27.79 5.74
C SER A 11 6.26 -27.10 6.06
N GLN A 12 5.11 -27.60 5.56
CA GLN A 12 3.84 -26.92 5.74
C GLN A 12 3.09 -27.38 7.00
N ARG A 13 3.68 -27.16 8.17
CA ARG A 13 2.88 -26.98 9.38
C ARG A 13 2.59 -25.49 9.50
N PRO A 14 1.38 -25.00 9.16
CA PRO A 14 0.98 -23.70 9.67
C PRO A 14 0.99 -23.76 11.20
N LEU A 15 1.36 -22.66 11.86
CA LEU A 15 0.96 -22.42 13.24
C LEU A 15 -0.57 -22.41 13.23
N ALA A 16 -1.18 -23.56 13.51
CA ALA A 16 -2.60 -23.64 13.74
C ALA A 16 -2.89 -22.75 14.95
N VAL A 17 -3.53 -21.60 14.73
CA VAL A 17 -4.25 -20.91 15.79
C VAL A 17 -5.28 -21.92 16.26
N ARG A 18 -5.09 -22.46 17.46
CA ARG A 18 -6.10 -23.28 18.13
C ARG A 18 -7.34 -22.41 18.27
N CYS A 19 -8.34 -22.61 17.42
CA CYS A 19 -9.70 -22.25 17.76
C CYS A 19 -10.14 -23.18 18.89
N ASN A 20 -9.84 -22.79 20.13
CA ASN A 20 -10.55 -23.30 21.28
C ASN A 20 -11.93 -22.67 21.22
N SER A 21 -12.93 -23.41 20.72
CA SER A 21 -14.34 -23.39 21.12
C SER A 21 -15.17 -24.01 19.99
N LEU A 22 -15.61 -25.24 20.21
CA LEU A 22 -16.92 -25.79 19.85
C LEU A 22 -16.87 -27.28 20.20
N THR A 23 -17.05 -27.58 21.49
CA THR A 23 -17.51 -28.89 21.94
C THR A 23 -18.97 -29.02 21.52
N VAL A 24 -19.19 -29.55 20.32
CA VAL A 24 -20.47 -30.14 19.94
C VAL A 24 -20.23 -31.64 19.82
N SER A 25 -21.02 -32.37 20.58
CA SER A 25 -21.05 -33.82 20.73
C SER A 25 -20.90 -34.57 19.41
N ALA A 26 -19.98 -35.52 19.40
CA ALA A 26 -19.75 -36.47 18.32
C ALA A 26 -20.94 -37.43 18.17
N SER A 27 -21.72 -37.27 17.09
CA SER A 27 -22.47 -38.38 16.45
C SER A 27 -22.94 -38.03 15.03
N GLN A 28 -22.10 -37.41 14.22
CA GLN A 28 -22.29 -37.42 12.77
C GLN A 28 -21.14 -38.20 12.15
N ASN A 29 -21.41 -39.47 11.80
CA ASN A 29 -20.55 -40.23 10.92
C ASN A 29 -20.40 -39.42 9.63
N SER A 30 -19.21 -38.86 9.40
CA SER A 30 -18.90 -38.15 8.17
C SER A 30 -19.03 -39.13 7.01
N LEU A 31 -20.06 -38.96 6.18
CA LEU A 31 -20.27 -39.71 4.92
C LEU A 31 -18.99 -39.76 4.08
N ILE A 32 -18.19 -38.70 4.14
CA ILE A 32 -16.96 -38.48 3.39
C ILE A 32 -15.78 -39.36 3.85
N VAL A 33 -15.76 -39.84 5.10
CA VAL A 33 -14.69 -40.73 5.61
C VAL A 33 -14.91 -42.19 5.21
N ASN A 34 -16.15 -42.56 4.85
CA ASN A 34 -16.53 -43.91 4.43
C ASN A 34 -16.59 -44.08 2.90
N ILE A 35 -16.18 -43.08 2.12
CA ILE A 35 -16.12 -43.16 0.66
C ILE A 35 -14.94 -44.05 0.24
N PRO A 36 -15.13 -45.06 -0.63
CA PRO A 36 -14.03 -45.81 -1.24
C PRO A 36 -13.02 -44.89 -1.91
N CYS A 37 -11.74 -45.25 -1.87
CA CYS A 37 -10.69 -44.35 -2.37
C CYS A 37 -10.86 -44.03 -3.86
N GLU A 38 -11.41 -44.95 -4.66
CA GLU A 38 -11.68 -44.78 -6.08
C GLU A 38 -12.73 -43.69 -6.34
N VAL A 39 -13.84 -43.72 -5.60
CA VAL A 39 -14.91 -42.72 -5.71
C VAL A 39 -14.41 -41.35 -5.24
N PHE A 40 -13.60 -41.31 -4.18
CA PHE A 40 -12.97 -40.07 -3.73
C PHE A 40 -12.03 -39.47 -4.80
N ILE A 41 -11.21 -40.31 -5.45
CA ILE A 41 -10.31 -39.89 -6.53
C ILE A 41 -11.12 -39.35 -7.72
N ASP A 42 -12.25 -39.97 -8.05
CA ASP A 42 -13.14 -39.49 -9.11
C ASP A 42 -13.77 -38.13 -8.79
N ILE A 43 -14.21 -37.91 -7.55
CA ILE A 43 -14.68 -36.58 -7.10
C ILE A 43 -13.56 -35.55 -7.27
N CYS A 44 -12.33 -35.89 -6.90
CA CYS A 44 -11.19 -34.97 -6.96
C CYS A 44 -10.85 -34.51 -8.39
N LYS A 45 -11.22 -35.26 -9.44
CA LYS A 45 -11.01 -34.84 -10.84
C LYS A 45 -11.79 -33.57 -11.22
N PHE A 46 -12.85 -33.26 -10.50
CA PHE A 46 -13.71 -32.10 -10.75
C PHE A 46 -13.33 -30.87 -9.91
N LEU A 47 -12.34 -30.98 -9.04
CA LEU A 47 -11.99 -29.91 -8.12
C LEU A 47 -10.83 -29.05 -8.65
N PRO A 48 -10.85 -27.73 -8.40
CA PRO A 48 -9.72 -26.88 -8.70
C PRO A 48 -8.52 -27.20 -7.79
N PRO A 49 -7.29 -26.93 -8.23
CA PRO A 49 -6.07 -27.19 -7.46
C PRO A 49 -6.05 -26.62 -6.03
N LEU A 50 -6.68 -25.47 -5.80
CA LEU A 50 -6.77 -24.84 -4.47
C LEU A 50 -7.64 -25.65 -3.50
N ASP A 51 -8.74 -26.23 -3.99
CA ASP A 51 -9.65 -27.06 -3.20
C ASP A 51 -9.01 -28.41 -2.90
N LEU A 52 -8.32 -29.01 -3.88
CA LEU A 52 -7.52 -30.21 -3.66
C LEU A 52 -6.45 -30.00 -2.58
N PHE A 53 -5.78 -28.85 -2.60
CA PHE A 53 -4.86 -28.49 -1.53
C PHE A 53 -5.57 -28.41 -0.18
N THR A 54 -6.68 -27.69 -0.12
CA THR A 54 -7.43 -27.48 1.13
C THR A 54 -7.94 -28.82 1.70
N LEU A 55 -8.44 -29.70 0.84
CA LEU A 55 -8.85 -31.07 1.21
C LEU A 55 -7.71 -31.90 1.78
N SER A 56 -6.49 -31.74 1.25
CA SER A 56 -5.31 -32.43 1.78
C SER A 56 -4.96 -32.04 3.23
N LEU A 57 -5.49 -30.92 3.72
CA LEU A 57 -5.31 -30.45 5.10
C LEU A 57 -6.38 -30.97 6.07
N VAL A 58 -7.47 -31.56 5.57
CA VAL A 58 -8.64 -31.97 6.38
C VAL A 58 -8.34 -33.21 7.22
N CYS A 59 -7.79 -34.27 6.63
CA CYS A 59 -7.50 -35.51 7.35
C CYS A 59 -6.26 -36.24 6.79
N LYS A 60 -5.73 -37.21 7.56
CA LYS A 60 -4.54 -37.99 7.16
C LYS A 60 -4.78 -38.82 5.90
N ASN A 61 -5.98 -39.36 5.71
CA ASN A 61 -6.31 -40.18 4.54
C ASN A 61 -6.29 -39.34 3.27
N PHE A 62 -6.92 -38.16 3.27
CA PHE A 62 -6.90 -37.24 2.12
C PHE A 62 -5.51 -36.74 1.83
N ARG A 63 -4.74 -36.42 2.87
CA ARG A 63 -3.33 -36.09 2.70
C ARG A 63 -2.56 -37.23 2.02
N ASN A 64 -2.78 -38.47 2.42
CA ASN A 64 -2.11 -39.61 1.81
C ASN A 64 -2.54 -39.82 0.36
N TRP A 65 -3.82 -39.65 0.03
CA TRP A 65 -4.30 -39.82 -1.35
C TRP A 65 -3.95 -38.66 -2.28
N LEU A 66 -3.87 -37.43 -1.76
CA LEU A 66 -3.61 -36.23 -2.56
C LEU A 66 -2.15 -35.79 -2.53
N VAL A 67 -1.34 -36.28 -1.59
CA VAL A 67 0.03 -35.78 -1.34
C VAL A 67 1.06 -36.91 -1.14
N ALA A 68 0.68 -38.18 -1.33
CA ALA A 68 1.67 -39.25 -1.31
C ALA A 68 2.70 -39.08 -2.43
N ARG A 69 3.94 -39.46 -2.09
CA ARG A 69 5.05 -39.41 -3.04
C ARG A 69 4.82 -40.45 -4.14
N SER A 70 4.83 -39.97 -5.39
CA SER A 70 4.98 -40.80 -6.59
C SER A 70 4.01 -41.98 -6.69
N ASN A 71 2.73 -41.75 -6.43
CA ASN A 71 1.70 -42.70 -6.84
C ASN A 71 1.02 -42.19 -8.12
N PHE A 72 0.67 -43.10 -9.01
CA PHE A 72 0.08 -42.78 -10.31
C PHE A 72 -1.26 -42.01 -10.18
N GLY A 73 -2.08 -42.35 -9.19
CA GLY A 73 -3.38 -41.72 -8.96
C GLY A 73 -3.29 -40.23 -8.59
N THR A 74 -2.42 -39.88 -7.65
CA THR A 74 -2.13 -38.50 -7.22
C THR A 74 -1.66 -37.67 -8.41
N GLU A 75 -0.69 -38.17 -9.18
CA GLU A 75 -0.20 -37.46 -10.36
C GLU A 75 -1.32 -37.22 -11.39
N GLN A 76 -2.19 -38.21 -11.59
CA GLN A 76 -3.33 -38.08 -12.51
C GLN A 76 -4.36 -37.05 -12.01
N ILE A 77 -4.68 -37.02 -10.71
CA ILE A 77 -5.59 -36.01 -10.13
C ILE A 77 -5.06 -34.60 -10.38
N TRP A 78 -3.79 -34.35 -10.00
CA TRP A 78 -3.19 -33.03 -10.16
C TRP A 78 -3.03 -32.64 -11.64
N ARG A 79 -2.74 -33.60 -12.52
CA ARG A 79 -2.72 -33.40 -13.98
C ARG A 79 -4.09 -32.99 -14.51
N THR A 80 -5.15 -33.72 -14.14
CA THR A 80 -6.52 -33.39 -14.56
C THR A 80 -6.93 -32.02 -14.04
N ALA A 81 -6.67 -31.72 -12.77
CA ALA A 81 -6.96 -30.41 -12.20
C ALA A 81 -6.20 -29.28 -12.90
N ARG A 82 -4.92 -29.49 -13.23
CA ARG A 82 -4.13 -28.51 -14.01
C ARG A 82 -4.73 -28.26 -15.39
N ILE A 83 -5.03 -29.32 -16.14
CA ILE A 83 -5.56 -29.20 -17.50
C ILE A 83 -6.91 -28.47 -17.50
N ASN A 84 -7.78 -28.78 -16.54
CA ASN A 84 -9.13 -28.22 -16.48
C ASN A 84 -9.16 -26.77 -15.96
N TRP A 85 -8.33 -26.43 -14.97
CA TRP A 85 -8.45 -25.17 -14.22
C TRP A 85 -7.27 -24.21 -14.42
N LEU A 86 -6.09 -24.72 -14.77
CA LEU A 86 -4.88 -23.93 -15.01
C LEU A 86 -4.49 -24.02 -16.48
N THR A 87 -5.41 -23.66 -17.37
CA THR A 87 -5.26 -23.81 -18.84
C THR A 87 -4.04 -23.07 -19.42
N HIS A 88 -3.58 -22.02 -18.75
CA HIS A 88 -2.36 -21.28 -19.09
C HIS A 88 -1.06 -22.03 -18.73
N LEU A 89 -1.15 -23.04 -17.87
CA LEU A 89 0.00 -23.76 -17.33
C LEU A 89 0.33 -25.00 -18.18
N ARG A 90 1.50 -24.96 -18.84
CA ARG A 90 2.03 -26.07 -19.65
C ARG A 90 2.27 -27.33 -18.82
N SER A 91 2.47 -28.46 -19.49
CA SER A 91 2.89 -29.70 -18.83
C SER A 91 4.21 -29.52 -18.08
N PRO A 92 4.38 -30.18 -16.92
CA PRO A 92 5.63 -30.11 -16.17
C PRO A 92 6.78 -30.70 -17.01
N PRO A 93 8.00 -30.15 -16.88
CA PRO A 93 9.18 -30.74 -17.51
C PRO A 93 9.45 -32.16 -16.99
N ASN A 94 10.09 -32.98 -17.82
CA ASN A 94 10.50 -34.34 -17.44
C ASN A 94 11.31 -34.33 -16.14
N GLY A 95 10.95 -35.20 -15.19
CA GLY A 95 11.56 -35.25 -13.86
C GLY A 95 10.96 -34.28 -12.83
N MET A 96 9.87 -33.59 -13.18
CA MET A 96 9.06 -32.80 -12.23
C MET A 96 7.65 -33.40 -12.07
N PRO A 97 7.27 -33.83 -10.85
CA PRO A 97 5.92 -34.31 -10.54
C PRO A 97 4.87 -33.23 -10.75
N GLU A 98 3.72 -33.60 -11.32
CA GLU A 98 2.55 -32.76 -11.54
C GLU A 98 2.13 -32.08 -10.24
N GLN A 99 2.07 -32.83 -9.14
CA GLN A 99 1.72 -32.26 -7.85
C GLN A 99 2.66 -31.11 -7.48
N CYS A 100 3.98 -31.37 -7.47
CA CYS A 100 4.96 -30.35 -7.05
C CYS A 100 4.89 -29.12 -7.95
N TYR A 101 4.67 -29.32 -9.25
CA TYR A 101 4.59 -28.26 -10.23
C TYR A 101 3.34 -27.39 -10.05
N VAL A 102 2.16 -28.00 -9.93
CA VAL A 102 0.90 -27.30 -9.67
C VAL A 102 0.96 -26.58 -8.33
N PHE A 103 1.48 -27.25 -7.31
CA PHE A 103 1.55 -26.71 -5.95
C PHE A 103 2.39 -25.44 -5.86
N LEU A 104 3.52 -25.37 -6.57
CA LEU A 104 4.35 -24.17 -6.62
C LEU A 104 3.62 -23.00 -7.30
N HIS A 105 2.71 -23.28 -8.24
CA HIS A 105 1.90 -22.28 -8.94
C HIS A 105 0.65 -21.82 -8.17
N LEU A 106 0.30 -22.45 -7.05
CA LEU A 106 -0.77 -21.98 -6.14
C LEU A 106 -0.36 -20.70 -5.37
N ILE A 107 -0.15 -19.61 -6.09
CA ILE A 107 0.31 -18.31 -5.57
C ILE A 107 -0.68 -17.70 -4.58
N GLU A 108 -1.96 -18.07 -4.64
CA GLU A 108 -3.02 -17.65 -3.73
C GLU A 108 -2.73 -18.06 -2.27
N LEU A 109 -1.98 -19.16 -2.08
CA LEU A 109 -1.59 -19.63 -0.76
C LEU A 109 -0.45 -18.79 -0.13
N GLY A 110 0.18 -17.91 -0.91
CA GLY A 110 1.32 -17.12 -0.48
C GLY A 110 2.55 -17.99 -0.19
N CYS A 111 3.45 -17.48 0.66
CA CYS A 111 4.68 -18.17 1.03
C CYS A 111 4.40 -19.53 1.70
N GLN A 112 5.06 -20.59 1.25
CA GLN A 112 4.91 -21.94 1.83
C GLN A 112 5.28 -22.05 3.32
N PHE A 113 5.97 -21.05 3.88
CA PHE A 113 6.47 -21.06 5.25
C PHE A 113 5.67 -20.16 6.19
N CYS A 114 5.44 -18.90 5.80
CA CYS A 114 4.74 -17.93 6.64
C CYS A 114 3.34 -17.58 6.15
N GLY A 115 2.94 -18.00 4.96
CA GLY A 115 1.66 -17.64 4.34
C GLY A 115 1.59 -16.21 3.78
N ASN A 116 2.53 -15.30 4.10
CA ASN A 116 2.51 -13.92 3.58
C ASN A 116 2.68 -13.87 2.05
N GLY A 117 2.23 -12.77 1.44
CA GLY A 117 2.25 -12.60 -0.02
C GLY A 117 1.17 -13.42 -0.72
N LYS A 118 0.03 -13.64 -0.07
CA LYS A 118 -1.17 -14.19 -0.71
C LYS A 118 -1.69 -13.16 -1.70
N ILE A 119 -2.10 -13.64 -2.88
CA ILE A 119 -2.83 -12.81 -3.83
C ILE A 119 -4.30 -13.01 -3.51
N ASP A 120 -4.95 -11.94 -3.05
CA ASP A 120 -6.40 -11.95 -2.89
C ASP A 120 -7.02 -11.75 -4.28
N LEU A 121 -7.87 -12.69 -4.70
CA LEU A 121 -8.51 -12.66 -6.02
C LEU A 121 -9.78 -11.81 -6.03
N HIS A 122 -10.26 -11.38 -4.87
CA HIS A 122 -11.56 -10.72 -4.71
C HIS A 122 -11.43 -9.22 -4.36
N ASP A 123 -11.18 -8.40 -5.38
CA ASP A 123 -11.56 -6.97 -5.39
C ASP A 123 -10.61 -5.94 -4.74
N ASN A 124 -9.40 -6.31 -4.29
CA ASN A 124 -8.46 -5.35 -3.74
C ASN A 124 -7.13 -5.29 -4.49
N LEU A 125 -6.55 -4.09 -4.61
CA LEU A 125 -5.22 -3.94 -5.21
C LEU A 125 -4.15 -4.67 -4.37
N PRO A 126 -3.17 -5.34 -5.01
CA PRO A 126 -2.09 -6.03 -4.31
C PRO A 126 -1.34 -5.13 -3.33
N HIS A 127 -1.27 -5.55 -2.06
CA HIS A 127 -0.61 -4.81 -0.99
C HIS A 127 0.70 -5.47 -0.52
N GLU A 128 0.87 -6.76 -0.81
CA GLU A 128 2.07 -7.54 -0.50
C GLU A 128 2.70 -8.15 -1.75
N ILE A 129 4.04 -8.24 -1.75
CA ILE A 129 4.78 -8.88 -2.84
C ILE A 129 4.44 -10.38 -2.83
N PRO A 130 3.94 -10.93 -3.95
CA PRO A 130 3.73 -12.36 -4.07
C PRO A 130 4.99 -13.17 -3.76
N ALA A 131 4.80 -14.32 -3.13
CA ALA A 131 5.91 -15.24 -2.89
C ALA A 131 6.52 -15.72 -4.21
N THR A 132 7.84 -15.63 -4.34
CA THR A 132 8.56 -16.02 -5.56
C THR A 132 8.86 -17.51 -5.56
N ILE A 133 8.77 -18.15 -6.73
CA ILE A 133 9.19 -19.53 -6.92
C ILE A 133 10.71 -19.54 -7.19
N TYR A 134 11.47 -20.16 -6.30
CA TYR A 134 12.88 -20.43 -6.46
C TYR A 134 13.06 -21.83 -7.03
N TRP A 135 13.04 -21.94 -8.36
CA TRP A 135 13.02 -23.21 -9.09
C TRP A 135 14.17 -24.15 -8.74
N CYS A 136 15.38 -23.62 -8.53
CA CYS A 136 16.55 -24.38 -8.10
C CYS A 136 16.37 -25.07 -6.73
N PHE A 137 15.54 -24.50 -5.86
CA PHE A 137 15.20 -25.08 -4.56
C PHE A 137 13.83 -25.77 -4.55
N ARG A 138 13.03 -25.61 -5.62
CA ARG A 138 11.64 -26.06 -5.73
C ARG A 138 10.77 -25.56 -4.56
N VAL A 139 10.91 -24.29 -4.19
CA VAL A 139 10.11 -23.66 -3.12
C VAL A 139 9.50 -22.35 -3.57
N ARG A 140 8.31 -22.03 -3.07
CA ARG A 140 7.67 -20.72 -3.20
C ARG A 140 7.73 -20.00 -1.86
N CYS A 141 8.51 -18.93 -1.77
CA CYS A 141 8.63 -18.19 -0.52
C CYS A 141 8.87 -16.69 -0.68
N CYS A 142 8.59 -15.95 0.40
CA CYS A 142 8.94 -14.54 0.48
C CYS A 142 10.45 -14.40 0.76
N GLN A 143 10.97 -13.21 0.48
CA GLN A 143 12.41 -12.92 0.64
C GLN A 143 12.90 -13.11 2.08
N LYS A 144 12.05 -12.81 3.10
CA LYS A 144 12.39 -13.03 4.51
C LYS A 144 12.63 -14.53 4.80
N CYS A 145 11.66 -15.37 4.43
CA CYS A 145 11.75 -16.82 4.65
C CYS A 145 12.89 -17.46 3.85
N LEU A 146 13.22 -16.93 2.67
CA LEU A 146 14.40 -17.35 1.91
C LEU A 146 15.68 -17.12 2.71
N PHE A 147 15.90 -15.91 3.25
CA PHE A 147 17.12 -15.61 4.00
C PHE A 147 17.25 -16.41 5.29
N GLU A 148 16.16 -16.67 6.00
CA GLU A 148 16.16 -17.51 7.21
C GLU A 148 16.63 -18.95 6.95
N ARG A 149 16.38 -19.47 5.73
CA ARG A 149 16.60 -20.88 5.36
C ARG A 149 17.77 -21.09 4.41
N THR A 150 18.45 -20.00 4.03
CA THR A 150 19.62 -20.06 3.16
C THR A 150 20.88 -19.66 3.91
N VAL A 151 22.01 -20.06 3.35
CA VAL A 151 23.36 -19.73 3.83
C VAL A 151 24.21 -19.31 2.64
N THR A 152 25.07 -18.33 2.84
CA THR A 152 25.99 -17.87 1.79
C THR A 152 27.28 -18.69 1.79
N SER A 153 27.96 -18.77 0.64
CA SER A 153 29.30 -19.38 0.58
C SER A 153 30.30 -18.75 1.57
N LYS A 154 30.15 -17.45 1.85
CA LYS A 154 30.98 -16.71 2.82
C LYS A 154 30.76 -17.22 4.25
N GLN A 155 29.50 -17.31 4.69
CA GLN A 155 29.15 -17.82 6.03
C GLN A 155 29.64 -19.26 6.25
N ILE A 156 29.48 -20.13 5.24
CA ILE A 156 29.94 -21.52 5.34
C ILE A 156 31.48 -21.60 5.50
N LYS A 157 32.22 -20.75 4.77
CA LYS A 157 33.69 -20.68 4.88
C LYS A 157 34.15 -20.15 6.24
N GLU A 158 33.48 -19.12 6.76
CA GLU A 158 33.78 -18.53 8.07
C GLU A 158 33.53 -19.52 9.21
N GLU A 159 32.45 -20.31 9.12
CA GLU A 159 32.13 -21.33 10.10
C GLU A 159 33.08 -22.55 10.04
N LYS A 160 33.88 -22.72 8.97
CA LYS A 160 34.83 -23.83 8.71
C LYS A 160 34.25 -25.25 8.88
N LYS A 161 32.92 -25.43 8.84
CA LYS A 161 32.28 -26.72 9.10
C LYS A 161 32.25 -27.67 7.90
N ILE A 162 32.34 -27.16 6.68
CA ILE A 162 31.98 -27.93 5.47
C ILE A 162 33.05 -27.75 4.38
N ASN A 163 33.47 -28.87 3.77
CA ASN A 163 34.40 -28.86 2.64
C ASN A 163 33.80 -28.07 1.47
N SER A 164 34.59 -27.14 0.92
CA SER A 164 34.18 -26.28 -0.20
C SER A 164 33.82 -27.05 -1.47
N ASP A 165 34.36 -28.25 -1.67
CA ASP A 165 34.08 -29.06 -2.86
C ASP A 165 32.63 -29.55 -2.87
N ILE A 166 32.06 -29.84 -1.70
CA ILE A 166 30.65 -30.23 -1.56
C ILE A 166 29.72 -29.11 -2.05
N LEU A 167 30.12 -27.84 -1.89
CA LEU A 167 29.29 -26.72 -2.32
C LEU A 167 29.14 -26.64 -3.84
N ARG A 168 30.09 -27.20 -4.61
CA ARG A 168 30.05 -27.19 -6.08
C ARG A 168 28.99 -28.12 -6.65
N ILE A 169 28.61 -29.15 -5.89
CA ILE A 169 27.61 -30.16 -6.29
C ILE A 169 26.23 -29.90 -5.67
N LEU A 170 26.01 -28.73 -5.06
CA LEU A 170 24.74 -28.36 -4.45
C LEU A 170 23.94 -27.35 -5.29
N PRO A 171 22.59 -27.43 -5.24
CA PRO A 171 21.72 -26.41 -5.78
C PRO A 171 22.01 -25.06 -5.13
N HIS A 172 22.09 -24.03 -5.95
CA HIS A 172 22.35 -22.66 -5.50
C HIS A 172 21.57 -21.66 -6.32
N TYR A 173 21.38 -20.48 -5.75
CA TYR A 173 20.72 -19.36 -6.41
C TYR A 173 21.68 -18.18 -6.50
N PHE A 174 21.80 -17.62 -7.70
CA PHE A 174 22.55 -16.40 -7.94
C PHE A 174 21.62 -15.19 -7.98
N LYS A 175 21.99 -14.16 -7.23
CA LYS A 175 21.42 -12.82 -7.37
C LYS A 175 22.55 -11.90 -7.82
N ASN A 176 22.38 -11.19 -8.93
CA ASN A 176 23.42 -10.37 -9.59
C ASN A 176 24.34 -9.66 -8.58
N ASN A 177 25.66 -9.79 -8.80
CA ASN A 177 26.75 -9.25 -7.98
C ASN A 177 26.72 -9.66 -6.49
N ARG A 178 26.06 -10.77 -6.13
CA ARG A 178 26.08 -11.33 -4.77
C ARG A 178 26.64 -12.75 -4.74
N PRO A 179 27.22 -13.18 -3.61
CA PRO A 179 27.64 -14.56 -3.42
C PRO A 179 26.47 -15.54 -3.63
N PRO A 180 26.73 -16.75 -4.14
CA PRO A 180 25.72 -17.79 -4.23
C PRO A 180 25.15 -18.12 -2.85
N ILE A 181 23.84 -18.30 -2.81
CA ILE A 181 23.13 -18.79 -1.63
C ILE A 181 22.74 -20.25 -1.83
N TYR A 182 22.82 -21.03 -0.76
CA TYR A 182 22.51 -22.45 -0.71
C TYR A 182 21.40 -22.70 0.30
N TRP A 183 20.60 -23.72 0.09
CA TRP A 183 19.57 -24.10 1.05
C TRP A 183 20.19 -24.82 2.25
N ARG A 184 19.98 -24.30 3.47
CA ARG A 184 20.69 -24.76 4.67
C ARG A 184 20.53 -26.26 4.92
N SER A 185 19.31 -26.78 4.83
CA SER A 185 19.07 -28.20 5.08
C SER A 185 19.67 -29.12 4.01
N GLN A 186 19.89 -28.63 2.78
CA GLN A 186 20.56 -29.40 1.73
C GLN A 186 22.07 -29.46 1.97
N VAL A 187 22.63 -28.33 2.41
CA VAL A 187 24.05 -28.23 2.81
C VAL A 187 24.33 -29.16 3.99
N GLU A 188 23.50 -29.14 5.03
CA GLU A 188 23.61 -30.02 6.19
C GLU A 188 23.48 -31.50 5.80
N ALA A 189 22.48 -31.85 4.98
CA ALA A 189 22.28 -33.23 4.53
C ALA A 189 23.46 -33.75 3.71
N ALA A 190 23.97 -32.96 2.75
CA ALA A 190 25.12 -33.36 1.95
C ALA A 190 26.40 -33.47 2.77
N HIS A 191 26.58 -32.61 3.79
CA HIS A 191 27.68 -32.75 4.72
C HIS A 191 27.58 -34.04 5.55
N GLN A 192 26.39 -34.40 6.03
CA GLN A 192 26.16 -35.65 6.75
C GLN A 192 26.36 -36.89 5.87
N GLU A 193 25.99 -36.82 4.58
CA GLU A 193 26.31 -37.88 3.61
C GLU A 193 27.83 -37.99 3.43
N TYR A 194 28.53 -36.86 3.24
CA TYR A 194 29.97 -36.81 3.07
C TYR A 194 30.74 -37.42 4.24
N LEU A 195 30.35 -37.12 5.49
CA LEU A 195 31.00 -37.66 6.68
C LEU A 195 30.88 -39.19 6.80
N LYS A 196 29.90 -39.81 6.14
CA LYS A 196 29.66 -41.25 6.17
C LYS A 196 30.31 -42.02 5.02
N LEU A 197 30.89 -41.31 4.04
CA LEU A 197 31.51 -41.92 2.87
C LEU A 197 32.95 -42.35 3.16
N ASP A 198 33.35 -43.49 2.60
CA ASP A 198 34.76 -43.85 2.51
C ASP A 198 35.43 -43.03 1.39
N ARG A 199 36.74 -42.78 1.54
CA ARG A 199 37.53 -41.97 0.57
C ARG A 199 37.47 -42.54 -0.84
N LYS A 200 37.33 -43.86 -0.98
CA LYS A 200 37.27 -44.56 -2.28
C LYS A 200 35.98 -44.29 -3.06
N ASP A 201 34.88 -44.00 -2.35
CA ASP A 201 33.58 -43.75 -2.97
C ASP A 201 33.31 -42.27 -3.23
N LEU A 202 34.21 -41.38 -2.76
CA LEU A 202 34.02 -39.94 -2.81
C LEU A 202 33.89 -39.42 -4.25
N ASP A 203 34.78 -39.83 -5.15
CA ASP A 203 34.77 -39.36 -6.54
C ASP A 203 33.51 -39.80 -7.28
N LYS A 204 33.08 -41.05 -7.05
CA LYS A 204 31.84 -41.58 -7.59
C LYS A 204 30.63 -40.81 -7.06
N TRP A 205 30.57 -40.56 -5.75
CA TRP A 205 29.49 -39.79 -5.14
C TRP A 205 29.44 -38.35 -5.65
N MET A 206 30.60 -37.68 -5.78
CA MET A 206 30.72 -36.34 -6.34
C MET A 206 30.20 -36.28 -7.78
N TYR A 207 30.56 -37.26 -8.61
CA TYR A 207 30.10 -37.38 -10.00
C TYR A 207 28.58 -37.62 -10.09
N GLU A 208 28.04 -38.54 -9.28
CA GLU A 208 26.58 -38.79 -9.23
C GLU A 208 25.81 -37.53 -8.80
N LYS A 209 26.30 -36.81 -7.78
CA LYS A 209 25.69 -35.55 -7.32
C LYS A 209 25.81 -34.43 -8.36
N SER A 210 26.91 -34.35 -9.12
CA SER A 210 27.02 -33.36 -10.19
C SER A 210 26.01 -33.60 -11.32
N ILE A 211 25.78 -34.86 -11.71
CA ILE A 211 24.75 -35.20 -12.69
C ILE A 211 23.35 -34.85 -12.17
N GLN A 212 23.08 -35.17 -10.90
CA GLN A 212 21.81 -34.82 -10.27
C GLN A 212 21.58 -33.30 -10.27
N LEU A 213 22.60 -32.52 -9.92
CA LEU A 213 22.54 -31.05 -9.95
C LEU A 213 22.32 -30.52 -11.37
N GLU A 214 23.02 -31.07 -12.37
CA GLU A 214 22.86 -30.65 -13.77
C GLU A 214 21.42 -30.89 -14.25
N ASN A 215 20.86 -32.07 -13.96
CA ASN A 215 19.46 -32.38 -14.29
C ASN A 215 18.48 -31.45 -13.57
N GLN A 216 18.71 -31.15 -12.28
CA GLN A 216 17.88 -30.20 -11.54
C GLN A 216 17.95 -28.79 -12.14
N ASN A 217 19.14 -28.34 -12.54
CA ASN A 217 19.32 -27.03 -13.18
C ASN A 217 18.63 -26.95 -14.55
N LYS A 218 18.67 -28.03 -15.35
CA LYS A 218 17.93 -28.12 -16.61
C LYS A 218 16.42 -28.00 -16.40
N ILE A 219 15.88 -28.71 -15.41
CA ILE A 219 14.45 -28.61 -15.05
C ILE A 219 14.11 -27.20 -14.57
N ALA A 220 14.92 -26.63 -13.68
CA ALA A 220 14.69 -25.29 -13.14
C ALA A 220 14.73 -24.21 -14.24
N ALA A 221 15.66 -24.31 -15.19
CA ALA A 221 15.75 -23.40 -16.33
C ALA A 221 14.54 -23.52 -17.28
N SER A 222 14.06 -24.74 -17.54
CA SER A 222 12.84 -24.97 -18.32
C SER A 222 11.62 -24.32 -17.68
N CYS A 223 11.46 -24.43 -16.36
CA CYS A 223 10.39 -23.76 -15.63
C CYS A 223 10.55 -22.22 -15.62
N ALA A 224 11.77 -21.71 -15.46
CA ALA A 224 12.06 -20.28 -15.43
C ALA A 224 11.97 -19.59 -16.80
N GLY A 225 12.20 -20.30 -17.91
CA GLY A 225 12.07 -19.76 -19.26
C GLY A 225 10.66 -19.28 -19.60
N SER A 226 9.63 -19.89 -18.99
CA SER A 226 8.23 -19.40 -19.07
C SER A 226 8.04 -18.04 -18.36
N THR A 227 8.95 -17.70 -17.44
CA THR A 227 8.97 -16.46 -16.64
C THR A 227 9.64 -15.29 -17.38
N GLN A 228 10.35 -15.52 -18.49
CA GLN A 228 11.00 -14.45 -19.28
C GLN A 228 9.96 -13.52 -19.96
N ALA A 229 8.73 -14.00 -20.16
CA ALA A 229 7.55 -13.19 -20.47
C ALA A 229 7.22 -12.14 -19.38
N GLU A 230 7.65 -12.33 -18.13
CA GLU A 230 7.49 -11.34 -17.05
C GLU A 230 8.50 -10.19 -17.12
N LEU A 231 9.66 -10.39 -17.75
CA LEU A 231 10.64 -9.31 -17.96
C LEU A 231 10.18 -8.34 -19.06
N MET A 232 9.44 -8.84 -20.07
CA MET A 232 8.78 -8.03 -21.10
C MET A 232 7.67 -7.11 -20.55
N LYS A 233 7.16 -7.37 -19.33
CA LYS A 233 6.09 -6.57 -18.70
C LYS A 233 6.55 -5.19 -18.24
N LYS A 234 7.84 -4.94 -17.97
CA LYS A 234 8.26 -3.67 -17.35
C LYS A 234 8.02 -2.45 -18.25
N SER A 235 8.33 -2.54 -19.54
CA SER A 235 8.06 -1.45 -20.49
C SER A 235 6.55 -1.29 -20.71
N GLN A 236 5.85 -2.40 -20.91
CA GLN A 236 4.40 -2.42 -21.15
C GLN A 236 3.59 -1.82 -19.99
N ILE A 237 4.01 -2.03 -18.74
CA ILE A 237 3.41 -1.42 -17.55
C ILE A 237 3.58 0.09 -17.56
N GLY A 238 4.78 0.57 -17.90
CA GLY A 238 5.04 2.01 -18.03
C GLY A 238 4.15 2.65 -19.09
N ASP A 239 3.92 1.97 -20.20
CA ASP A 239 3.06 2.46 -21.28
C ASP A 239 1.57 2.34 -20.92
N LYS A 240 1.14 1.28 -20.24
CA LYS A 240 -0.23 1.11 -19.71
C LYS A 240 -0.56 2.19 -18.68
N LEU A 241 0.38 2.53 -17.79
CA LEU A 241 0.25 3.66 -16.85
C LEU A 241 0.06 4.99 -17.57
N LYS A 242 0.89 5.29 -18.59
CA LYS A 242 0.73 6.51 -19.40
C LYS A 242 -0.63 6.52 -20.11
N MET A 243 -1.05 5.39 -20.67
CA MET A 243 -2.35 5.25 -21.34
C MET A 243 -3.51 5.50 -20.38
N ILE A 244 -3.51 4.92 -19.17
CA ILE A 244 -4.56 5.13 -18.16
C ILE A 244 -4.65 6.61 -17.79
N ILE A 245 -3.51 7.27 -17.53
CA ILE A 245 -3.51 8.70 -17.19
C ILE A 245 -4.03 9.55 -18.35
N ARG A 246 -3.66 9.24 -19.60
CA ARG A 246 -4.21 9.91 -20.78
C ARG A 246 -5.72 9.71 -20.91
N LYS A 247 -6.20 8.47 -20.76
CA LYS A 247 -7.64 8.16 -20.78
C LYS A 247 -8.39 8.92 -19.68
N LEU A 248 -7.89 8.90 -18.45
CA LEU A 248 -8.47 9.63 -17.33
C LEU A 248 -8.50 11.14 -17.62
N THR A 249 -7.43 11.70 -18.19
CA THR A 249 -7.36 13.13 -18.55
C THR A 249 -8.47 13.57 -19.51
N LEU A 250 -8.97 12.67 -20.36
CA LEU A 250 -10.06 12.94 -21.30
C LEU A 250 -11.46 12.80 -20.66
N ILE A 251 -11.58 12.01 -19.60
CA ILE A 251 -12.87 11.66 -18.98
C ILE A 251 -13.16 12.50 -17.74
N VAL A 252 -12.12 12.89 -16.99
CA VAL A 252 -12.31 13.65 -15.75
C VAL A 252 -12.71 15.09 -16.04
N PRO A 253 -13.60 15.70 -15.23
CA PRO A 253 -14.00 17.09 -15.44
C PRO A 253 -12.86 18.09 -15.22
N ASN A 254 -12.92 19.20 -15.97
CA ASN A 254 -11.92 20.27 -16.00
C ASN A 254 -12.55 21.65 -15.83
N ASP A 255 -12.88 22.02 -14.59
CA ASP A 255 -13.63 23.25 -14.31
C ASP A 255 -12.81 24.53 -14.44
N ALA A 256 -11.48 24.42 -14.40
CA ALA A 256 -10.57 25.56 -14.29
C ALA A 256 -9.85 25.87 -15.61
N ASN A 257 -10.39 25.42 -16.76
CA ASN A 257 -9.77 25.54 -18.08
C ASN A 257 -8.28 25.14 -18.08
N ARG A 258 -7.93 24.12 -17.30
CA ARG A 258 -6.55 23.66 -17.19
C ARG A 258 -6.14 23.01 -18.50
N THR A 259 -4.86 23.15 -18.85
CA THR A 259 -4.29 22.37 -19.94
C THR A 259 -4.32 20.88 -19.58
N GLN A 260 -4.41 20.00 -20.58
CA GLN A 260 -4.37 18.54 -20.36
C GLN A 260 -3.14 18.13 -19.53
N ARG A 261 -1.99 18.78 -19.77
CA ARG A 261 -0.75 18.53 -19.02
C ARG A 261 -0.90 18.84 -17.52
N GLN A 262 -1.64 19.88 -17.15
CA GLN A 262 -1.90 20.21 -15.74
C GLN A 262 -2.84 19.19 -15.08
N VAL A 263 -3.86 18.72 -15.80
CA VAL A 263 -4.75 17.64 -15.32
C VAL A 263 -3.96 16.35 -15.10
N GLU A 264 -3.06 15.98 -16.02
CA GLU A 264 -2.18 14.82 -15.85
C GLU A 264 -1.32 14.91 -14.58
N VAL A 265 -0.79 16.10 -14.27
CA VAL A 265 0.03 16.31 -13.07
C VAL A 265 -0.79 16.09 -11.80
N GLU A 266 -2.05 16.54 -11.77
CA GLU A 266 -2.94 16.31 -10.63
C GLU A 266 -3.34 14.84 -10.49
N LEU A 267 -3.60 14.14 -11.59
CA LEU A 267 -3.85 12.69 -11.58
C LEU A 267 -2.63 11.92 -11.05
N LYS A 268 -1.41 12.32 -11.41
CA LYS A 268 -0.16 11.74 -10.87
C LYS A 268 0.10 12.09 -9.40
N ARG A 269 -0.58 13.11 -8.86
CA ARG A 269 -0.48 13.51 -7.44
C ARG A 269 -1.39 12.70 -6.52
N CYS A 270 -2.37 12.00 -7.07
CA CYS A 270 -3.29 11.10 -6.36
C CYS A 270 -2.50 10.07 -5.53
N ALA A 271 -3.02 9.77 -4.34
CA ALA A 271 -2.34 8.91 -3.37
C ALA A 271 -2.18 7.49 -3.90
N THR A 272 -3.21 6.96 -4.56
CA THR A 272 -3.15 5.64 -5.19
C THR A 272 -2.07 5.58 -6.28
N TYR A 273 -2.00 6.59 -7.16
CA TYR A 273 -0.96 6.61 -8.21
C TYR A 273 0.45 6.62 -7.60
N LYS A 274 0.70 7.50 -6.61
CA LYS A 274 1.98 7.56 -5.91
C LYS A 274 2.32 6.23 -5.25
N LYS A 275 1.39 5.65 -4.49
CA LYS A 275 1.58 4.38 -3.79
C LYS A 275 2.13 3.29 -4.69
N TYR A 276 1.72 3.20 -5.95
CA TYR A 276 2.16 2.14 -6.87
C TYR A 276 3.35 2.51 -7.78
N THR A 277 3.83 3.77 -7.75
CA THR A 277 4.86 4.26 -8.68
C THR A 277 6.11 4.82 -8.01
N THR A 278 6.06 5.18 -6.71
CA THR A 278 7.16 5.89 -6.04
C THR A 278 8.31 5.01 -5.56
N ASP A 279 8.07 3.74 -5.27
CA ASP A 279 9.10 2.85 -4.71
C ASP A 279 9.27 1.53 -5.50
N ASN A 280 10.37 0.82 -5.22
CA ASN A 280 10.70 -0.43 -5.90
C ASN A 280 9.76 -1.60 -5.54
N LYS A 281 9.19 -1.61 -4.33
CA LYS A 281 8.21 -2.61 -3.89
C LYS A 281 6.89 -2.42 -4.65
N SER A 282 6.44 -1.19 -4.77
CA SER A 282 5.27 -0.75 -5.52
C SER A 282 5.35 -1.08 -7.01
N ASN A 283 6.52 -0.85 -7.61
CA ASN A 283 6.82 -1.29 -8.98
C ASN A 283 6.82 -2.81 -9.16
N PHE A 284 6.97 -3.59 -8.09
CA PHE A 284 6.80 -5.04 -8.12
C PHE A 284 5.32 -5.41 -8.04
N LEU A 285 4.56 -4.78 -7.13
CA LEU A 285 3.12 -5.02 -6.96
C LEU A 285 2.33 -4.76 -8.26
N ILE A 286 2.66 -3.69 -8.97
CA ILE A 286 1.97 -3.34 -10.21
C ILE A 286 2.20 -4.35 -11.35
N ARG A 287 3.28 -5.14 -11.29
CA ARG A 287 3.53 -6.24 -12.26
C ARG A 287 2.58 -7.41 -12.07
N SER A 288 1.95 -7.48 -10.91
CA SER A 288 0.98 -8.51 -10.55
C SER A 288 -0.47 -8.09 -10.83
N PHE A 289 -0.70 -6.91 -11.44
CA PHE A 289 -2.04 -6.48 -11.81
C PHE A 289 -2.59 -7.37 -12.93
N ASN A 290 -3.81 -7.89 -12.73
CA ASN A 290 -4.65 -8.44 -13.79
C ASN A 290 -5.54 -7.30 -14.35
N GLU A 291 -6.38 -7.57 -15.34
CA GLU A 291 -7.24 -6.53 -15.93
C GLU A 291 -8.20 -5.90 -14.89
N ASN A 292 -8.79 -6.68 -14.00
CA ASN A 292 -9.64 -6.16 -12.92
C ASN A 292 -8.89 -5.20 -11.98
N HIS A 293 -7.63 -5.51 -11.64
CA HIS A 293 -6.77 -4.64 -10.84
C HIS A 293 -6.50 -3.31 -11.55
N TRP A 294 -6.34 -3.32 -12.88
CA TRP A 294 -6.16 -2.09 -13.66
C TRP A 294 -7.41 -1.21 -13.65
N ASP A 295 -8.60 -1.81 -13.78
CA ASP A 295 -9.87 -1.09 -13.72
C ASP A 295 -10.13 -0.51 -12.33
N LEU A 296 -9.89 -1.29 -11.27
CA LEU A 296 -10.00 -0.82 -9.89
C LEU A 296 -9.02 0.33 -9.61
N PHE A 297 -7.77 0.19 -10.06
CA PHE A 297 -6.74 1.23 -9.94
C PHE A 297 -7.16 2.54 -10.64
N GLN A 298 -7.71 2.44 -11.85
CA GLN A 298 -8.23 3.59 -12.59
C GLN A 298 -9.39 4.26 -11.84
N ASN A 299 -10.34 3.48 -11.31
CA ASN A 299 -11.50 3.99 -10.59
C ASN A 299 -11.12 4.68 -9.27
N LEU A 300 -10.15 4.13 -8.53
CA LEU A 300 -9.64 4.74 -7.30
C LEU A 300 -8.99 6.10 -7.57
N ILE A 301 -8.13 6.19 -8.60
CA ILE A 301 -7.53 7.47 -8.99
C ILE A 301 -8.59 8.49 -9.39
N ARG A 302 -9.60 8.07 -10.17
CA ARG A 302 -10.70 8.94 -10.57
C ARG A 302 -11.44 9.50 -9.35
N LYS A 303 -11.78 8.64 -8.39
CA LYS A 303 -12.46 9.04 -7.15
C LYS A 303 -11.62 10.03 -6.33
N GLU A 304 -10.34 9.72 -6.11
CA GLU A 304 -9.41 10.61 -5.39
C GLU A 304 -9.28 11.99 -6.08
N TYR A 305 -9.25 12.00 -7.41
CA TYR A 305 -9.23 13.24 -8.20
C TYR A 305 -10.52 14.04 -8.00
N GLU A 306 -11.69 13.40 -8.09
CA GLU A 306 -12.99 14.06 -7.90
C GLU A 306 -13.14 14.63 -6.48
N GLU A 307 -12.71 13.90 -5.46
CA GLU A 307 -12.69 14.40 -4.06
C GLU A 307 -11.78 15.61 -3.91
N THR A 308 -10.56 15.55 -4.48
CA THR A 308 -9.60 16.67 -4.44
C THR A 308 -10.14 17.89 -5.19
N ARG A 309 -10.78 17.68 -6.34
CA ARG A 309 -11.44 18.71 -7.14
C ARG A 309 -12.58 19.38 -6.37
N LYS A 310 -13.51 18.61 -5.81
CA LYS A 310 -14.64 19.12 -5.01
C LYS A 310 -14.15 19.91 -3.80
N TYR A 311 -13.12 19.42 -3.12
CA TYR A 311 -12.50 20.14 -2.01
C TYR A 311 -11.89 21.47 -2.46
N ALA A 312 -11.17 21.50 -3.59
CA ALA A 312 -10.61 22.74 -4.13
C ALA A 312 -11.70 23.74 -4.54
N ALA A 313 -12.77 23.27 -5.19
CA ALA A 313 -13.92 24.09 -5.58
C ALA A 313 -14.62 24.69 -4.36
N LEU A 314 -14.91 23.89 -3.33
CA LEU A 314 -15.43 24.36 -2.04
C LEU A 314 -14.55 25.46 -1.43
N ARG A 315 -13.22 25.30 -1.48
CA ARG A 315 -12.31 26.31 -0.93
C ARG A 315 -12.30 27.61 -1.72
N ALA A 316 -12.36 27.55 -3.04
CA ALA A 316 -12.48 28.73 -3.89
C ALA A 316 -13.80 29.47 -3.62
N GLN A 317 -14.90 28.73 -3.57
CA GLN A 317 -16.23 29.25 -3.24
C GLN A 317 -16.28 29.92 -1.86
N GLN A 318 -15.75 29.27 -0.81
CA GLN A 318 -15.65 29.85 0.52
C GLN A 318 -14.82 31.15 0.53
N PHE A 319 -13.79 31.23 -0.32
CA PHE A 319 -12.98 32.42 -0.49
C PHE A 319 -13.74 33.56 -1.15
N ASP A 320 -14.53 33.27 -2.19
CA ASP A 320 -15.36 34.26 -2.88
C ASP A 320 -16.44 34.83 -1.96
N ILE A 321 -17.13 33.98 -1.18
CA ILE A 321 -18.10 34.41 -0.16
C ILE A 321 -17.41 35.31 0.86
N PHE A 322 -16.24 34.89 1.36
CA PHE A 322 -15.48 35.66 2.31
C PHE A 322 -15.13 37.04 1.74
N TYR A 323 -14.63 37.10 0.51
CA TYR A 323 -14.29 38.36 -0.16
C TYR A 323 -15.52 39.25 -0.33
N LYS A 324 -16.66 38.70 -0.77
CA LYS A 324 -17.91 39.44 -1.00
C LYS A 324 -18.52 39.99 0.29
N VAL A 325 -18.54 39.21 1.37
CA VAL A 325 -19.05 39.68 2.68
C VAL A 325 -18.19 40.84 3.19
N TYR A 326 -16.87 40.73 3.07
CA TYR A 326 -15.96 41.77 3.53
C TYR A 326 -15.93 43.01 2.63
N SER A 327 -16.22 42.89 1.33
CA SER A 327 -16.33 44.05 0.43
C SER A 327 -17.58 44.89 0.70
N MET A 328 -18.60 44.35 1.37
CA MET A 328 -19.82 45.07 1.75
C MET A 328 -19.65 45.95 3.01
N ILE A 329 -18.44 46.05 3.55
CA ILE A 329 -18.12 46.88 4.72
C ILE A 329 -17.54 48.22 4.22
N PRO A 330 -18.04 49.38 4.71
CA PRO A 330 -19.05 49.56 5.76
C PRO A 330 -20.49 49.66 5.25
N GLU A 331 -20.71 49.62 3.94
CA GLU A 331 -21.99 49.95 3.30
C GLU A 331 -23.21 49.21 3.87
N LYS A 332 -23.05 47.91 4.15
CA LYS A 332 -24.14 47.05 4.66
C LYS A 332 -23.83 46.43 6.02
N PHE A 333 -22.54 46.30 6.37
CA PHE A 333 -22.10 45.64 7.59
C PHE A 333 -21.04 46.46 8.35
N SER A 334 -21.08 46.35 9.67
CA SER A 334 -20.04 46.79 10.58
C SER A 334 -19.10 45.64 10.96
N MET A 335 -17.85 45.96 11.32
CA MET A 335 -16.90 45.01 11.89
C MET A 335 -17.41 44.34 13.18
N LYS A 336 -18.43 44.91 13.82
CA LYS A 336 -19.07 44.34 15.01
C LYS A 336 -20.11 43.26 14.68
N ASP A 337 -20.53 43.13 13.42
CA ASP A 337 -21.64 42.25 13.04
C ASP A 337 -21.31 40.76 13.22
N PRO A 338 -22.31 39.94 13.64
CA PRO A 338 -22.12 38.51 13.81
C PRO A 338 -21.58 37.80 12.56
N ILE A 339 -22.05 38.16 11.36
CA ILE A 339 -21.61 37.51 10.12
C ILE A 339 -20.10 37.66 9.90
N VAL A 340 -19.54 38.86 10.09
CA VAL A 340 -18.11 39.13 9.94
C VAL A 340 -17.28 38.29 10.93
N LYS A 341 -17.81 38.09 12.13
CA LYS A 341 -17.17 37.40 13.26
C LYS A 341 -17.24 35.88 13.19
N TYR A 342 -18.35 35.35 12.68
CA TYR A 342 -18.68 33.93 12.78
C TYR A 342 -18.87 33.21 11.44
N LEU A 343 -18.68 33.87 10.30
CA LEU A 343 -18.83 33.28 8.97
C LEU A 343 -18.19 31.88 8.82
N PRO A 344 -16.93 31.63 9.26
CA PRO A 344 -16.32 30.30 9.12
C PRO A 344 -16.97 29.21 9.97
N TYR A 345 -17.82 29.56 10.92
CA TYR A 345 -18.54 28.63 11.79
C TYR A 345 -19.95 28.31 11.30
N CYS A 346 -20.48 29.10 10.37
CA CYS A 346 -21.78 28.88 9.74
C CYS A 346 -21.80 27.50 9.06
N ARG A 347 -22.92 26.78 9.22
CA ARG A 347 -23.12 25.45 8.65
C ARG A 347 -23.09 25.52 7.13
N SER A 348 -23.84 26.46 6.57
CA SER A 348 -23.94 26.65 5.12
C SER A 348 -22.59 27.07 4.50
N PHE A 349 -21.72 27.71 5.28
CA PHE A 349 -20.35 28.00 4.86
C PHE A 349 -19.45 26.75 4.86
N LYS A 350 -19.54 25.89 5.90
CA LYS A 350 -18.70 24.69 6.05
C LYS A 350 -19.11 23.54 5.13
N MET A 351 -20.40 23.25 5.11
CA MET A 351 -21.03 22.17 4.35
C MET A 351 -22.19 22.79 3.57
N PRO A 352 -21.90 23.39 2.41
CA PRO A 352 -22.93 23.90 1.53
C PRO A 352 -23.87 22.76 1.10
N TYR A 353 -25.16 23.06 1.03
CA TYR A 353 -26.19 22.12 0.56
C TYR A 353 -26.30 22.08 -0.97
N TRP A 354 -25.57 22.95 -1.66
CA TRP A 354 -25.54 23.09 -3.11
C TRP A 354 -24.26 22.50 -3.71
N ASP A 355 -24.24 22.32 -5.04
CA ASP A 355 -23.08 21.83 -5.75
C ASP A 355 -21.98 22.91 -5.84
N VAL A 356 -20.88 22.66 -5.14
CA VAL A 356 -19.72 23.57 -5.06
C VAL A 356 -18.92 23.69 -6.36
N THR A 357 -19.23 22.85 -7.35
CA THR A 357 -18.54 22.86 -8.65
C THR A 357 -19.18 23.80 -9.67
N ILE A 358 -20.36 24.36 -9.37
CA ILE A 358 -21.09 25.28 -10.25
C ILE A 358 -20.83 26.72 -9.81
N PRO A 359 -20.42 27.64 -10.72
CA PRO A 359 -20.33 29.07 -10.42
C PRO A 359 -21.70 29.66 -10.04
N TRP A 360 -21.71 30.55 -9.07
CA TRP A 360 -22.92 31.17 -8.55
C TRP A 360 -23.32 32.39 -9.38
N GLU A 361 -24.61 32.65 -9.43
CA GLU A 361 -25.13 33.94 -9.86
C GLU A 361 -25.09 34.94 -8.69
N ASN A 362 -24.72 36.19 -8.97
CA ASN A 362 -24.68 37.26 -7.95
C ASN A 362 -26.01 37.43 -7.21
N ASN A 363 -27.13 37.15 -7.89
CA ASN A 363 -28.48 37.26 -7.33
C ASN A 363 -28.72 36.23 -6.21
N PHE A 364 -28.25 34.98 -6.37
CA PHE A 364 -28.33 33.94 -5.34
C PHE A 364 -27.49 34.29 -4.11
N LEU A 365 -26.27 34.77 -4.34
CA LEU A 365 -25.37 35.19 -3.25
C LEU A 365 -25.99 36.29 -2.39
N GLU A 366 -26.55 37.33 -3.01
CA GLU A 366 -27.06 38.50 -2.31
C GLU A 366 -28.44 38.30 -1.69
N LYS A 367 -29.34 37.57 -2.35
CA LYS A 367 -30.74 37.44 -1.90
C LYS A 367 -31.02 36.21 -1.04
N GLU A 368 -30.21 35.16 -1.16
CA GLU A 368 -30.47 33.89 -0.45
C GLU A 368 -29.34 33.51 0.51
N LEU A 369 -28.11 33.43 -0.01
CA LEU A 369 -27.00 32.88 0.77
C LEU A 369 -26.55 33.80 1.90
N ILE A 370 -26.24 35.06 1.60
CA ILE A 370 -25.78 36.03 2.61
C ILE A 370 -26.82 36.19 3.74
N PRO A 371 -28.13 36.36 3.45
CA PRO A 371 -29.15 36.39 4.51
C PRO A 371 -29.18 35.14 5.37
N THR A 372 -29.05 33.95 4.76
CA THR A 372 -28.98 32.67 5.50
C THR A 372 -27.76 32.64 6.43
N LEU A 373 -26.59 33.05 5.93
CA LEU A 373 -25.35 33.12 6.71
C LEU A 373 -25.45 34.14 7.85
N CYS A 374 -26.13 35.27 7.64
CA CYS A 374 -26.41 36.26 8.70
C CYS A 374 -27.22 35.63 9.84
N ASN A 375 -28.29 34.88 9.51
CA ASN A 375 -29.12 34.21 10.49
C ASN A 375 -28.34 33.15 11.28
N GLU A 376 -27.55 32.32 10.60
CA GLU A 376 -26.69 31.33 11.24
C GLU A 376 -25.66 31.98 12.17
N ALA A 377 -24.99 33.04 11.72
CA ALA A 377 -24.00 33.77 12.51
C ALA A 377 -24.63 34.45 13.74
N ALA A 378 -25.81 35.04 13.59
CA ALA A 378 -26.56 35.63 14.68
C ALA A 378 -27.00 34.57 15.71
N ALA A 379 -27.44 33.40 15.25
CA ALA A 379 -27.78 32.28 16.12
C ALA A 379 -26.56 31.78 16.92
N ILE A 380 -25.38 31.70 16.29
CA ILE A 380 -24.12 31.35 16.98
C ILE A 380 -23.77 32.40 18.03
N ALA A 381 -23.90 33.69 17.71
CA ALA A 381 -23.57 34.78 18.62
C ALA A 381 -24.41 34.78 19.91
N LYS A 382 -25.65 34.28 19.83
CA LYS A 382 -26.62 34.15 20.95
C LYS A 382 -26.38 32.93 21.85
N ARG A 383 -25.54 31.97 21.46
CA ARG A 383 -25.30 30.76 22.26
C ARG A 383 -24.43 31.06 23.49
N PRO A 384 -24.73 30.45 24.66
CA PRO A 384 -23.91 30.59 25.86
C PRO A 384 -22.52 29.95 25.67
N GLU A 385 -22.47 28.76 25.06
CA GLU A 385 -21.23 28.09 24.67
C GLU A 385 -20.87 28.42 23.21
N ARG A 386 -20.43 29.65 22.96
CA ARG A 386 -20.02 30.07 21.61
C ARG A 386 -18.54 29.77 21.35
N THR A 387 -18.25 29.31 20.14
CA THR A 387 -16.87 29.29 19.61
C THR A 387 -16.33 30.72 19.55
N TYR A 388 -15.08 30.92 19.95
CA TYR A 388 -14.44 32.25 19.87
C TYR A 388 -14.48 32.79 18.44
N PRO A 389 -14.90 34.05 18.22
CA PRO A 389 -14.83 34.67 16.90
C PRO A 389 -13.44 34.57 16.30
N ILE A 390 -13.36 34.41 14.98
CA ILE A 390 -12.08 34.44 14.27
C ILE A 390 -11.33 35.78 14.45
N THR A 391 -12.09 36.80 14.85
CA THR A 391 -11.66 38.16 15.12
C THR A 391 -11.11 38.39 16.53
N THR A 392 -10.93 37.33 17.34
CA THR A 392 -10.41 37.46 18.71
C THR A 392 -9.00 36.92 18.85
N LEU A 393 -8.20 37.58 19.70
CA LEU A 393 -6.87 37.10 20.09
C LEU A 393 -6.93 35.70 20.70
N SER A 394 -7.99 35.41 21.48
CA SER A 394 -8.23 34.08 22.06
C SER A 394 -8.33 32.98 20.99
N TYR A 395 -8.97 33.28 19.85
CA TYR A 395 -9.00 32.35 18.72
C TYR A 395 -7.61 32.19 18.08
N ALA A 396 -6.88 33.28 17.82
CA ALA A 396 -5.52 33.21 17.25
C ALA A 396 -4.58 32.37 18.12
N LEU A 397 -4.68 32.50 19.45
CA LEU A 397 -3.91 31.71 20.42
C LEU A 397 -4.34 30.23 20.47
N SER A 398 -5.59 29.91 20.09
CA SER A 398 -6.07 28.52 20.05
C SER A 398 -5.47 27.71 18.88
N LEU A 399 -4.94 28.37 17.85
CA LEU A 399 -4.31 27.77 16.67
C LEU A 399 -2.85 27.35 16.93
N LYS A 400 -2.62 26.53 17.96
CA LYS A 400 -1.29 26.08 18.41
C LYS A 400 -0.42 25.60 17.22
N ASN A 401 0.86 25.99 17.23
CA ASN A 401 1.91 25.64 16.25
C ASN A 401 1.73 26.18 14.82
N ARG A 402 0.83 27.13 14.58
CA ARG A 402 0.78 27.84 13.29
C ARG A 402 1.63 29.12 13.35
N ARG A 403 2.53 29.27 12.38
CA ARG A 403 3.28 30.51 12.13
C ARG A 403 2.31 31.51 11.53
N ILE A 404 1.73 32.34 12.37
CA ILE A 404 0.73 33.31 11.93
C ILE A 404 1.12 34.75 12.32
N PHE A 405 1.83 34.99 13.40
CA PHE A 405 2.12 36.37 13.86
C PHE A 405 3.23 37.06 13.03
N GLN A 406 3.08 38.38 12.82
CA GLN A 406 4.07 39.24 12.17
C GLN A 406 4.35 40.50 13.00
N CYS A 407 5.61 40.93 13.08
CA CYS A 407 6.00 42.17 13.76
C CYS A 407 5.87 43.37 12.83
N LYS A 408 5.06 44.37 13.20
CA LYS A 408 4.86 45.59 12.39
C LYS A 408 6.05 46.56 12.44
N LEU A 409 6.82 46.54 13.54
CA LEU A 409 8.00 47.41 13.74
C LEU A 409 9.16 47.07 12.81
N CYS A 410 9.23 45.84 12.32
CA CYS A 410 10.21 45.43 11.32
C CYS A 410 9.81 45.72 9.88
N GLU A 411 8.56 46.12 9.61
CA GLU A 411 8.07 46.37 8.25
C GLU A 411 8.73 47.61 7.62
N ASN A 412 9.22 48.54 8.45
CA ASN A 412 9.95 49.75 8.02
C ASN A 412 11.48 49.57 7.93
N ASN A 413 12.03 48.49 8.46
CA ASN A 413 13.46 48.18 8.35
C ASN A 413 13.63 47.12 7.26
N LYS A 414 14.71 47.19 6.46
CA LYS A 414 14.98 46.35 5.26
C LYS A 414 15.10 44.82 5.51
N CYS A 415 14.61 44.29 6.63
CA CYS A 415 14.58 42.87 6.95
C CYS A 415 13.15 42.31 6.81
N PRO A 416 12.90 41.33 5.92
CA PRO A 416 11.57 40.74 5.77
C PRO A 416 11.15 40.06 7.07
N THR A 417 10.00 40.44 7.62
CA THR A 417 9.46 39.78 8.81
C THR A 417 9.00 38.37 8.48
N THR A 418 9.68 37.39 9.05
CA THR A 418 9.26 35.99 8.96
C THR A 418 8.01 35.78 9.83
N VAL A 419 7.07 35.01 9.30
CA VAL A 419 5.86 34.68 10.05
C VAL A 419 6.22 33.67 11.14
N SER A 420 5.84 33.98 12.38
CA SER A 420 6.34 33.30 13.57
C SER A 420 5.23 32.82 14.50
N THR A 421 5.57 31.93 15.43
CA THR A 421 4.65 31.50 16.50
C THR A 421 4.50 32.61 17.56
N HIS A 422 3.44 32.53 18.38
CA HIS A 422 3.21 33.50 19.46
C HIS A 422 4.43 33.67 20.39
N LYS A 423 5.10 32.55 20.73
CA LYS A 423 6.29 32.54 21.58
C LYS A 423 7.47 33.24 20.90
N GLU A 424 7.65 33.01 19.61
CA GLU A 424 8.72 33.62 18.81
C GLU A 424 8.53 35.13 18.68
N VAL A 425 7.31 35.62 18.48
CA VAL A 425 7.08 37.07 18.35
C VAL A 425 7.27 37.82 19.67
N ARG A 426 6.85 37.24 20.80
CA ARG A 426 7.13 37.82 22.12
C ARG A 426 8.63 37.97 22.36
N LEU A 427 9.39 36.92 22.05
CA LEU A 427 10.85 36.91 22.20
C LEU A 427 11.51 37.93 21.25
N HIS A 428 11.01 38.02 20.02
CA HIS A 428 11.45 38.99 19.02
C HIS A 428 11.25 40.43 19.50
N LEU A 429 10.07 40.78 20.03
CA LEU A 429 9.78 42.12 20.55
C LEU A 429 10.68 42.51 21.74
N GLN A 430 10.98 41.55 22.62
CA GLN A 430 11.87 41.78 23.77
C GLN A 430 13.32 41.97 23.35
N ASN A 431 13.79 41.15 22.40
CA ASN A 431 15.22 41.09 22.05
C ASN A 431 15.64 42.06 20.94
N ILE A 432 14.73 42.42 20.02
CA ILE A 432 15.04 43.25 18.84
C ILE A 432 14.46 44.66 18.97
N HIS A 433 13.33 44.81 19.67
CA HIS A 433 12.66 46.11 19.85
C HIS A 433 12.65 46.60 21.30
N GLU A 434 13.31 45.88 22.21
CA GLU A 434 13.45 46.22 23.65
C GLU A 434 12.11 46.52 24.37
N VAL A 435 11.00 45.95 23.90
CA VAL A 435 9.67 46.17 24.50
C VAL A 435 9.54 45.33 25.77
N LYS A 436 9.53 46.00 26.94
CA LYS A 436 9.52 45.33 28.26
C LYS A 436 8.11 44.95 28.72
N ASP A 437 7.11 45.81 28.50
CA ASP A 437 5.73 45.62 28.96
C ASP A 437 4.77 45.30 27.80
N ILE A 438 4.69 44.03 27.43
CA ILE A 438 3.89 43.61 26.29
C ILE A 438 2.47 43.16 26.70
N ASN A 439 1.52 44.08 26.66
CA ASN A 439 0.08 43.80 26.78
C ASN A 439 -0.51 43.35 25.43
N MET A 440 -0.52 42.05 25.20
CA MET A 440 -0.96 41.44 23.94
C MET A 440 -2.39 41.82 23.51
N LYS A 441 -3.30 42.06 24.47
CA LYS A 441 -4.72 42.31 24.15
C LYS A 441 -4.94 43.71 23.56
N SER A 442 -4.17 44.69 24.02
CA SER A 442 -4.17 46.05 23.45
C SER A 442 -3.23 46.18 22.26
N MET A 443 -2.12 45.43 22.25
CA MET A 443 -1.06 45.57 21.25
C MET A 443 -1.22 44.62 20.06
N THR A 444 -2.39 44.00 19.83
CA THR A 444 -2.63 43.13 18.67
C THR A 444 -3.73 43.69 17.78
N THR A 445 -3.38 44.05 16.55
CA THR A 445 -4.32 44.38 15.48
C THR A 445 -4.50 43.19 14.55
N ILE A 446 -5.74 42.72 14.44
CA ILE A 446 -6.09 41.57 13.61
C ILE A 446 -6.41 42.06 12.19
N ASN A 447 -5.60 41.67 11.21
CA ASN A 447 -5.96 41.85 9.80
C ASN A 447 -6.97 40.77 9.39
N TYR A 448 -8.25 41.10 9.46
CA TYR A 448 -9.34 40.15 9.25
C TYR A 448 -9.36 39.52 7.85
N LEU A 449 -9.00 40.28 6.82
CA LEU A 449 -8.88 39.78 5.45
C LEU A 449 -7.73 38.76 5.34
N ALA A 450 -6.60 39.01 6.00
CA ALA A 450 -5.48 38.09 6.07
C ALA A 450 -5.84 36.83 6.88
N VAL A 451 -6.59 36.97 7.98
CA VAL A 451 -7.11 35.85 8.78
C VAL A 451 -8.01 34.94 7.97
N GLY A 452 -9.02 35.50 7.29
CA GLY A 452 -9.90 34.71 6.43
C GLY A 452 -9.16 34.02 5.30
N LYS A 453 -8.23 34.73 4.62
CA LYS A 453 -7.31 34.15 3.63
C LYS A 453 -6.53 32.97 4.23
N SER A 454 -6.05 33.11 5.47
CA SER A 454 -5.23 32.10 6.14
C SER A 454 -5.99 30.83 6.51
N ILE A 455 -7.25 30.98 6.96
CA ILE A 455 -8.18 29.88 7.28
C ILE A 455 -8.51 29.05 6.03
N LEU A 456 -8.42 29.66 4.85
CA LEU A 456 -8.86 29.08 3.58
C LEU A 456 -7.75 28.42 2.74
N LYS A 457 -6.45 28.77 2.84
CA LYS A 457 -5.39 27.99 2.16
C LYS A 457 -4.88 26.81 3.02
N ARG A 458 -4.39 25.77 2.34
CA ARG A 458 -3.77 24.57 2.95
C ARG A 458 -2.49 24.89 3.76
N ASP A 459 -1.78 25.99 3.45
CA ASP A 459 -0.47 26.34 4.01
C ASP A 459 -0.29 27.82 4.40
N SER A 460 -1.35 28.61 4.56
CA SER A 460 -1.16 30.05 4.76
C SER A 460 -0.66 30.42 6.15
N GLN A 461 0.61 30.82 6.16
CA GLN A 461 1.20 31.81 7.04
C GLN A 461 0.44 33.14 6.94
N VAL A 462 0.42 33.89 8.04
CA VAL A 462 -0.12 35.26 8.31
C VAL A 462 -1.45 35.31 9.09
N VAL A 463 -1.40 35.89 10.30
CA VAL A 463 -2.43 36.48 11.17
C VAL A 463 -1.76 37.29 12.31
N CYS A 464 -2.19 38.56 12.46
CA CYS A 464 -1.91 39.53 13.55
C CYS A 464 -0.65 40.40 13.34
N PHE A 465 -0.91 41.70 13.27
CA PHE A 465 0.08 42.77 13.40
C PHE A 465 0.08 43.28 14.84
N PHE A 466 1.24 43.74 15.31
CA PHE A 466 1.36 44.38 16.62
C PHE A 466 1.14 45.91 16.55
N PHE A 467 0.49 46.46 17.59
CA PHE A 467 0.19 47.86 18.01
C PHE A 467 -1.15 48.52 17.57
N PRO A 468 -1.76 49.35 18.47
CA PRO A 468 -1.33 50.73 18.75
C PRO A 468 -1.07 51.06 20.24
N PHE A 469 -0.08 51.93 20.51
CA PHE A 469 -0.28 53.02 21.49
C PHE A 469 -0.47 54.25 20.61
N ASP A 470 -1.71 54.71 20.50
CA ASP A 470 -1.95 56.12 20.23
C ASP A 470 -1.98 56.77 21.63
N ASP A 471 -1.19 57.81 21.83
CA ASP A 471 -1.58 58.86 22.79
C ASP A 471 -2.80 59.60 22.22
#